data_AF-A0A8X8ZPX5-F1
#
_entry.id   AF-A0A8X8ZPX5-F1
#
_cell.length_a   1.000
_cell.length_b   1.000
_cell.length_c   1.000
_cell.angle_alpha   90.00
_cell.angle_beta   90.00
_cell.angle_gamma   90.00
#
_symmetry.space_group_name_H-M   'P 1'
#
loop_
_entity.id
_entity.type
_entity.pdbx_description
1 polymer ?
#
loop_
_entity_poly.entity_id
_entity_poly.type
_entity_poly.pdbx_seq_one_letter_code
_entity_poly.pdbx_strand_id
1 'polypeptide(L)'
;MFMKNCGSCEDMCPRAFPVEDVHKICILDIRLANADRHAGNILIQKDAEGQIVLIPIDHGYCMPENFKDCTFKWLYWPQGPQAREPFTPDEISYINSLDADKDIEVLNFRGWNVPENCARVFRISTMLLKKGAERGLTPFAIGSIMCRETVKEESVIEKLVEESEESVLPGTSKSAFLESISVIMDRCLDGLSP
;
A
#
# COMPACT_ATOMS: atom_id res chain seq x y z
N MET A 1 -2.01 -21.29 3.82
CA MET A 1 -1.01 -22.28 4.27
C MET A 1 -0.51 -21.85 5.64
N PHE A 2 -0.35 -22.76 6.59
CA PHE A 2 0.22 -22.41 7.90
C PHE A 2 1.75 -22.28 7.79
N MET A 3 2.32 -21.27 8.44
CA MET A 3 3.77 -21.02 8.50
C MET A 3 4.27 -21.14 9.94
N LYS A 4 5.29 -21.97 10.17
CA LYS A 4 5.94 -22.08 11.48
C LYS A 4 6.63 -20.75 11.80
N ASN A 5 6.40 -20.21 12.99
CA ASN A 5 6.87 -18.89 13.39
C ASN A 5 7.24 -18.85 14.87
N CYS A 6 7.81 -17.73 15.31
CA CYS A 6 8.29 -17.45 16.65
C CYS A 6 7.42 -16.41 17.39
N GLY A 7 6.20 -16.13 16.91
CA GLY A 7 5.32 -15.08 17.44
C GLY A 7 5.21 -13.85 16.54
N SER A 8 4.42 -12.86 16.98
CA SER A 8 4.27 -11.56 16.31
C SER A 8 5.49 -10.66 16.55
N CYS A 9 5.56 -9.55 15.82
CA CYS A 9 6.65 -8.59 15.95
C CYS A 9 6.40 -7.48 16.99
N GLU A 10 5.32 -7.57 17.79
CA GLU A 10 4.90 -6.54 18.75
C GLU A 10 5.95 -6.23 19.82
N ASP A 11 6.63 -7.27 20.32
CA ASP A 11 7.64 -7.15 21.37
C ASP A 11 9.08 -7.01 20.82
N MET A 12 9.23 -6.79 19.51
CA MET A 12 10.52 -6.79 18.82
C MET A 12 10.92 -5.39 18.37
N CYS A 13 12.22 -5.09 18.46
CA CYS A 13 12.75 -3.81 17.99
C CYS A 13 12.72 -3.75 16.46
N PRO A 14 11.99 -2.79 15.84
CA PRO A 14 11.87 -2.74 14.39
C PRO A 14 13.20 -2.60 13.65
N ARG A 15 14.24 -2.04 14.27
CA ARG A 15 15.59 -1.93 13.68
C ARG A 15 16.21 -3.28 13.32
N ALA A 16 15.78 -4.37 13.95
CA ALA A 16 16.28 -5.71 13.65
C ALA A 16 15.66 -6.33 12.38
N PHE A 17 14.62 -5.71 11.81
CA PHE A 17 13.93 -6.27 10.67
C PHE A 17 14.71 -6.03 9.37
N PRO A 18 14.81 -7.04 8.48
CA PRO A 18 15.41 -6.87 7.16
C PRO A 18 14.65 -5.84 6.33
N VAL A 19 15.38 -4.95 5.65
CA VAL A 19 14.79 -3.90 4.80
C VAL A 19 13.93 -4.51 3.70
N GLU A 20 14.45 -5.54 3.02
CA GLU A 20 13.76 -6.23 1.92
C GLU A 20 12.39 -6.79 2.35
N ASP A 21 12.32 -7.39 3.53
CA ASP A 21 11.07 -7.95 4.05
C ASP A 21 10.07 -6.87 4.45
N VAL A 22 10.54 -5.75 5.01
CA VAL A 22 9.69 -4.59 5.28
C VAL A 22 9.17 -4.00 3.96
N HIS A 23 10.00 -3.88 2.93
CA HIS A 23 9.59 -3.38 1.61
C HIS A 23 8.53 -4.28 0.97
N LYS A 24 8.68 -5.61 1.02
CA LYS A 24 7.67 -6.56 0.54
C LYS A 24 6.32 -6.34 1.22
N ILE A 25 6.33 -6.12 2.54
CA ILE A 25 5.12 -5.83 3.32
C ILE A 25 4.54 -4.48 2.91
N CYS A 26 5.35 -3.42 2.80
CA CYS A 26 4.90 -2.10 2.37
C CYS A 26 4.26 -2.15 0.98
N ILE A 27 4.91 -2.80 0.01
CA ILE A 27 4.39 -2.97 -1.35
C ILE A 27 3.02 -3.65 -1.33
N LEU A 28 2.89 -4.73 -0.57
CA LEU A 28 1.63 -5.47 -0.44
C LEU A 28 0.54 -4.62 0.23
N ASP A 29 0.85 -3.99 1.36
CA ASP A 29 -0.11 -3.23 2.15
C ASP A 29 -0.57 -1.96 1.43
N ILE A 30 0.34 -1.23 0.78
CA ILE A 30 0.02 -0.06 -0.06
C ILE A 30 -0.91 -0.50 -1.18
N ARG A 31 -0.53 -1.53 -1.95
CA ARG A 31 -1.30 -2.02 -3.09
C ARG A 31 -2.70 -2.46 -2.70
N LEU A 32 -2.84 -3.14 -1.56
CA LEU A 32 -4.12 -3.64 -1.04
C LEU A 32 -4.90 -2.60 -0.21
N ALA A 33 -4.35 -1.41 0.02
CA ALA A 33 -4.89 -0.41 0.94
C ALA A 33 -5.30 -1.03 2.29
N ASN A 34 -4.37 -1.79 2.89
CA ASN A 34 -4.64 -2.54 4.12
C ASN A 34 -5.16 -1.61 5.23
N ALA A 35 -6.30 -1.95 5.83
CA ALA A 35 -6.93 -1.18 6.89
C ALA A 35 -6.56 -1.65 8.32
N ASP A 36 -5.75 -2.72 8.44
CA ASP A 36 -5.42 -3.31 9.74
C ASP A 36 -4.00 -3.89 9.80
N ARG A 37 -3.01 -3.24 9.16
CA ARG A 37 -1.61 -3.66 9.35
C ARG A 37 -1.11 -3.17 10.71
N HIS A 38 -1.24 -4.00 11.73
CA HIS A 38 -0.56 -3.85 13.02
C HIS A 38 0.58 -4.87 13.19
N ALA A 39 1.42 -4.67 14.22
CA ALA A 39 2.58 -5.52 14.49
C ALA A 39 2.17 -6.97 14.87
N GLY A 40 0.99 -7.14 15.46
CA GLY A 40 0.37 -8.46 15.67
C GLY A 40 0.13 -9.25 14.38
N ASN A 41 -0.10 -8.55 13.27
CA ASN A 41 -0.34 -9.15 11.95
C ASN A 41 0.96 -9.38 11.14
N ILE A 42 2.12 -9.23 11.76
CA ILE A 42 3.42 -9.57 11.16
C ILE A 42 4.09 -10.59 12.07
N LEU A 43 4.20 -11.83 11.57
CA LEU A 43 4.90 -12.88 12.28
C LEU A 43 6.39 -12.83 12.00
N ILE A 44 7.17 -13.34 12.94
CA ILE A 44 8.61 -13.51 12.80
C ILE A 44 8.93 -14.98 12.65
N GLN A 45 9.78 -15.30 11.70
CA GLN A 45 10.45 -16.59 11.59
C GLN A 45 11.97 -16.38 11.62
N LYS A 46 12.72 -17.44 11.93
CA LYS A 46 14.15 -17.51 11.65
C LYS A 46 14.41 -18.53 10.54
N ASP A 47 15.22 -18.17 9.56
CA ASP A 47 15.68 -19.10 8.53
C ASP A 47 16.73 -20.08 9.08
N ALA A 48 17.31 -20.90 8.19
CA ALA A 48 18.30 -21.90 8.59
C ALA A 48 19.60 -21.27 9.13
N GLU A 49 19.90 -20.05 8.68
CA GLU A 49 21.05 -19.23 9.06
C GLU A 49 20.76 -18.37 10.30
N GLY A 50 19.54 -18.39 10.80
CA GLY A 50 19.10 -17.65 11.99
C GLY A 50 18.71 -16.20 11.72
N GLN A 51 18.64 -15.76 10.46
CA GLN A 51 18.18 -14.44 10.06
C GLN A 51 16.67 -14.31 10.26
N ILE A 52 16.25 -13.10 10.63
CA ILE A 52 14.83 -12.78 10.79
C ILE A 52 14.18 -12.79 9.40
N VAL A 53 13.02 -13.42 9.30
CA VAL A 53 12.11 -13.36 8.15
C VAL A 53 10.76 -12.86 8.65
N LEU A 54 10.16 -11.89 7.96
CA LEU A 54 8.83 -11.37 8.29
C LEU A 54 7.76 -12.04 7.43
N ILE A 55 6.65 -12.40 8.07
CA ILE A 55 5.53 -13.06 7.40
C ILE A 55 4.25 -12.25 7.67
N PRO A 56 3.76 -11.47 6.69
CA PRO A 56 2.52 -10.75 6.86
C PRO A 56 1.33 -11.72 6.79
N ILE A 57 0.51 -11.70 7.83
CA ILE A 57 -0.71 -12.50 7.91
C ILE A 57 -1.93 -11.57 7.97
N ASP A 58 -3.10 -12.20 8.06
CA ASP A 58 -4.39 -11.57 8.33
C ASP A 58 -4.70 -10.38 7.41
N HIS A 59 -4.98 -10.71 6.15
CA HIS A 59 -5.33 -9.73 5.11
C HIS A 59 -6.85 -9.56 4.98
N GLY A 60 -7.61 -9.88 6.03
CA GLY A 60 -9.08 -9.85 6.01
C GLY A 60 -9.68 -8.44 5.84
N TYR A 61 -8.94 -7.40 6.23
CA TYR A 61 -9.30 -5.98 6.10
C TYR A 61 -8.56 -5.27 4.95
N CYS A 62 -8.24 -6.01 3.89
CA CYS A 62 -7.68 -5.47 2.65
C CYS A 62 -8.77 -5.16 1.61
N MET A 63 -8.45 -4.32 0.63
CA MET A 63 -9.34 -3.86 -0.44
C MET A 63 -10.64 -3.21 0.08
N PRO A 64 -10.55 -2.19 0.96
CA PRO A 64 -11.71 -1.47 1.46
C PRO A 64 -12.42 -0.69 0.35
N GLU A 65 -13.62 -0.21 0.66
CA GLU A 65 -14.42 0.60 -0.26
C GLU A 65 -13.91 2.04 -0.41
N ASN A 66 -13.09 2.51 0.54
CA ASN A 66 -12.50 3.84 0.59
C ASN A 66 -11.21 3.82 1.43
N PHE A 67 -10.48 4.93 1.49
CA PHE A 67 -9.19 5.03 2.17
C PHE A 67 -9.25 5.38 3.66
N LYS A 68 -10.43 5.58 4.25
CA LYS A 68 -10.61 6.13 5.61
C LYS A 68 -9.90 5.32 6.69
N ASP A 69 -9.96 4.00 6.56
CA ASP A 69 -9.46 3.06 7.56
C ASP A 69 -8.04 2.56 7.23
N CYS A 70 -7.42 3.03 6.13
CA CYS A 70 -6.10 2.58 5.72
C CYS A 70 -5.06 2.85 6.81
N THR A 71 -4.44 1.79 7.32
CA THR A 71 -3.61 1.85 8.53
C THR A 71 -2.37 0.99 8.39
N PHE A 72 -1.20 1.63 8.49
CA PHE A 72 0.11 1.00 8.35
C PHE A 72 0.97 1.23 9.60
N LYS A 73 1.13 0.20 10.44
CA LYS A 73 1.96 0.31 11.66
C LYS A 73 3.42 0.60 11.38
N TRP A 74 3.94 0.16 10.24
CA TRP A 74 5.33 0.40 9.83
C TRP A 74 5.66 1.89 9.60
N LEU A 75 4.65 2.77 9.40
CA LEU A 75 4.85 4.23 9.38
C LEU A 75 5.28 4.78 10.76
N TYR A 76 4.85 4.14 11.84
CA TYR A 76 5.00 4.65 13.21
C TYR A 76 6.11 3.97 13.99
N TRP A 77 6.92 3.12 13.37
CA TRP A 77 8.07 2.53 14.04
C TRP A 77 9.08 3.63 14.38
N PRO A 78 9.25 3.99 15.67
CA PRO A 78 9.93 5.23 16.10
C PRO A 78 11.38 5.34 15.61
N GLN A 79 11.95 4.23 15.19
CA GLN A 79 13.34 4.04 14.77
C GLN A 79 13.44 3.04 13.62
N GLY A 80 12.38 2.84 12.84
CA GLY A 80 12.35 1.91 11.72
C GLY A 80 12.80 2.60 10.42
N PRO A 81 14.11 2.68 10.11
CA PRO A 81 14.59 3.29 8.87
C PRO A 81 14.12 2.52 7.64
N GLN A 82 13.71 1.27 7.78
CA GLN A 82 13.49 0.38 6.65
C GLN A 82 12.47 0.94 5.66
N ALA A 83 11.31 1.41 6.11
CA ALA A 83 10.32 2.02 5.21
C ALA A 83 10.78 3.38 4.63
N ARG A 84 11.83 3.99 5.20
CA ARG A 84 12.44 5.24 4.71
C ARG A 84 13.62 4.99 3.78
N GLU A 85 14.07 3.75 3.62
CA GLU A 85 15.03 3.41 2.58
C GLU A 85 14.35 3.46 1.20
N PRO A 86 15.06 3.86 0.14
CA PRO A 86 14.51 3.83 -1.21
C PRO A 86 14.30 2.39 -1.69
N PHE A 87 13.31 2.18 -2.55
CA PHE A 87 13.17 0.90 -3.24
C PHE A 87 14.42 0.59 -4.06
N THR A 88 14.80 -0.68 -4.08
CA THR A 88 15.83 -1.21 -4.96
C THR A 88 15.35 -1.24 -6.42
N PRO A 89 16.27 -1.30 -7.40
CA PRO A 89 15.89 -1.42 -8.82
C PRO A 89 15.01 -2.64 -9.12
N ASP A 90 15.25 -3.77 -8.44
CA ASP A 90 14.47 -4.99 -8.61
C ASP A 90 13.04 -4.82 -8.06
N GLU A 91 12.90 -4.16 -6.91
CA GLU A 91 11.59 -3.81 -6.34
C GLU A 91 10.82 -2.84 -7.23
N ILE A 92 11.48 -1.82 -7.80
CA ILE A 92 10.86 -0.88 -8.75
C ILE A 92 10.41 -1.62 -10.01
N SER A 93 11.25 -2.53 -10.55
CA SER A 93 10.88 -3.35 -11.70
C SER A 93 9.66 -4.23 -11.40
N TYR A 94 9.62 -4.85 -10.21
CA TYR A 94 8.46 -5.61 -9.76
C TYR A 94 7.20 -4.73 -9.66
N ILE A 95 7.29 -3.58 -8.99
CA ILE A 95 6.20 -2.60 -8.84
C ILE A 95 5.67 -2.18 -10.22
N ASN A 96 6.55 -1.87 -11.16
CA ASN A 96 6.17 -1.44 -12.50
C ASN A 96 5.45 -2.53 -13.32
N SER A 97 5.73 -3.80 -13.01
CA SER A 97 5.06 -4.96 -13.62
C SER A 97 3.63 -5.20 -13.13
N LEU A 98 3.21 -4.59 -12.00
CA LEU A 98 1.88 -4.79 -11.42
C LEU A 98 0.77 -4.23 -12.34
N ASP A 99 -0.32 -4.98 -12.46
CA ASP A 99 -1.44 -4.68 -13.36
C ASP A 99 -2.78 -4.97 -12.67
N ALA A 100 -3.33 -3.92 -12.05
CA ALA A 100 -4.51 -4.02 -11.21
C ALA A 100 -5.73 -4.62 -11.94
N ASP A 101 -5.89 -4.37 -13.24
CA ASP A 101 -7.02 -4.91 -14.00
C ASP A 101 -6.88 -6.41 -14.21
N LYS A 102 -5.69 -6.91 -14.56
CA LYS A 102 -5.43 -8.36 -14.66
C LYS A 102 -5.63 -9.07 -13.33
N ASP A 103 -5.22 -8.45 -12.23
CA ASP A 103 -5.42 -9.04 -10.90
C ASP A 103 -6.91 -9.11 -10.54
N ILE A 104 -7.67 -8.05 -10.82
CA ILE A 104 -9.13 -8.03 -10.61
C ILE A 104 -9.82 -9.09 -11.48
N GLU A 105 -9.39 -9.27 -12.73
CA GLU A 105 -9.89 -10.34 -13.61
C GLU A 105 -9.66 -11.72 -13.00
N VAL A 106 -8.48 -11.97 -12.45
CA VAL A 106 -8.18 -13.24 -11.76
C VAL A 106 -9.09 -13.42 -10.54
N LEU A 107 -9.29 -12.39 -9.72
CA LEU A 107 -10.14 -12.45 -8.52
C LEU A 107 -11.61 -12.72 -8.88
N ASN A 108 -12.11 -12.07 -9.94
CA ASN A 108 -13.45 -12.30 -10.47
C ASN A 108 -13.59 -13.71 -11.03
N PHE A 109 -12.60 -14.19 -11.79
CA PHE A 109 -12.57 -15.55 -12.31
C PHE A 109 -12.60 -16.61 -11.19
N ARG A 110 -11.99 -16.30 -10.03
CA ARG A 110 -12.02 -17.16 -8.84
C ARG A 110 -13.29 -17.04 -8.01
N GLY A 111 -14.25 -16.20 -8.42
CA GLY A 111 -15.60 -16.13 -7.85
C GLY A 111 -15.80 -15.08 -6.77
N TRP A 112 -14.84 -14.19 -6.51
CA TRP A 112 -15.04 -13.13 -5.53
C TRP A 112 -16.04 -12.06 -6.01
N ASN A 113 -16.06 -11.76 -7.31
CA ASN A 113 -16.85 -10.67 -7.90
C ASN A 113 -16.60 -9.33 -7.18
N VAL A 114 -15.38 -8.80 -7.35
CA VAL A 114 -14.89 -7.63 -6.63
C VAL A 114 -15.83 -6.43 -6.84
N PRO A 115 -16.38 -5.83 -5.76
CA PRO A 115 -17.19 -4.62 -5.85
C PRO A 115 -16.44 -3.48 -6.53
N GLU A 116 -17.13 -2.65 -7.32
CA GLU A 116 -16.49 -1.62 -8.14
C GLU A 116 -15.80 -0.52 -7.31
N ASN A 117 -16.33 -0.19 -6.13
CA ASN A 117 -15.69 0.69 -5.15
C ASN A 117 -14.36 0.11 -4.62
N CYS A 118 -14.34 -1.16 -4.21
CA CYS A 118 -13.11 -1.86 -3.81
C CYS A 118 -12.10 -1.93 -4.98
N ALA A 119 -12.59 -2.24 -6.18
CA ALA A 119 -11.77 -2.31 -7.38
C ALA A 119 -11.20 -0.93 -7.77
N ARG A 120 -11.92 0.16 -7.48
CA ARG A 120 -11.45 1.54 -7.67
C ARG A 120 -10.30 1.85 -6.71
N VAL A 121 -10.46 1.58 -5.41
CA VAL A 121 -9.41 1.75 -4.40
C VAL A 121 -8.15 0.99 -4.81
N PHE A 122 -8.27 -0.29 -5.16
CA PHE A 122 -7.14 -1.13 -5.57
C PHE A 122 -6.39 -0.59 -6.80
N ARG A 123 -7.11 -0.05 -7.80
CA ARG A 123 -6.48 0.62 -8.96
C ARG A 123 -5.72 1.88 -8.55
N ILE A 124 -6.33 2.73 -7.74
CA ILE A 124 -5.73 3.99 -7.28
C ILE A 124 -4.50 3.71 -6.43
N SER A 125 -4.57 2.74 -5.51
CA SER A 125 -3.43 2.30 -4.70
C SER A 125 -2.28 1.76 -5.53
N THR A 126 -2.58 0.92 -6.53
CA THR A 126 -1.57 0.39 -7.44
C THR A 126 -0.94 1.52 -8.27
N MET A 127 -1.75 2.48 -8.74
CA MET A 127 -1.28 3.66 -9.46
C MET A 127 -0.36 4.54 -8.61
N LEU A 128 -0.76 4.84 -7.37
CA LEU A 128 0.03 5.62 -6.42
C LEU A 128 1.37 4.94 -6.13
N LEU A 129 1.38 3.62 -5.89
CA LEU A 129 2.59 2.86 -5.68
C LEU A 129 3.55 2.96 -6.87
N LYS A 130 3.04 2.75 -8.10
CA LYS A 130 3.84 2.81 -9.32
C LYS A 130 4.42 4.21 -9.56
N LYS A 131 3.56 5.24 -9.53
CA LYS A 131 3.95 6.64 -9.78
C LYS A 131 4.91 7.17 -8.70
N GLY A 132 4.71 6.76 -7.44
CA GLY A 132 5.59 7.14 -6.34
C GLY A 132 6.96 6.47 -6.44
N ALA A 133 6.99 5.15 -6.70
CA ALA A 133 8.25 4.41 -6.84
C ALA A 133 9.08 4.90 -8.03
N GLU A 134 8.45 5.21 -9.17
CA GLU A 134 9.11 5.78 -10.35
C GLU A 134 9.77 7.14 -10.05
N ARG A 135 9.21 7.92 -9.12
CA ARG A 135 9.75 9.20 -8.65
C ARG A 135 10.78 9.07 -7.53
N GLY A 136 11.17 7.85 -7.18
CA GLY A 136 12.12 7.60 -6.10
C GLY A 136 11.56 7.87 -4.69
N LEU A 137 10.23 7.95 -4.54
CA LEU A 137 9.62 8.05 -3.22
C LEU A 137 9.81 6.76 -2.43
N THR A 138 10.05 6.91 -1.13
CA THR A 138 10.22 5.79 -0.20
C THR A 138 8.86 5.16 0.14
N PRO A 139 8.82 3.89 0.60
CA PRO A 139 7.60 3.28 1.12
C PRO A 139 6.91 4.16 2.18
N PHE A 140 7.68 4.82 3.03
CA PHE A 140 7.20 5.75 4.05
C PHE A 140 6.46 6.93 3.41
N ALA A 141 7.07 7.59 2.42
CA ALA A 141 6.45 8.73 1.75
C ALA A 141 5.13 8.33 1.05
N ILE A 142 5.12 7.19 0.36
CA ILE A 142 3.91 6.68 -0.30
C ILE A 142 2.84 6.28 0.72
N GLY A 143 3.21 5.58 1.80
CA GLY A 143 2.28 5.20 2.86
C GLY A 143 1.67 6.39 3.59
N SER A 144 2.46 7.45 3.83
CA SER A 144 1.97 8.70 4.44
C SER A 144 0.93 9.43 3.60
N ILE A 145 0.91 9.23 2.28
CA ILE A 145 -0.15 9.77 1.41
C ILE A 145 -1.48 9.04 1.65
N MET A 146 -1.43 7.75 2.00
CA MET A 146 -2.62 6.90 2.16
C MET A 146 -3.26 6.99 3.54
N CYS A 147 -2.46 7.03 4.59
CA CYS A 147 -2.95 6.99 5.97
C CYS A 147 -3.32 8.38 6.49
N ARG A 148 -4.41 8.44 7.26
CA ARG A 148 -4.77 9.64 8.01
C ARG A 148 -3.81 9.85 9.19
N GLU A 149 -3.41 11.10 9.46
CA GLU A 149 -2.63 11.44 10.66
C GLU A 149 -3.47 11.34 11.94
N THR A 150 -4.75 11.72 11.83
CA THR A 150 -5.75 11.55 12.89
C THR A 150 -7.07 11.10 12.29
N VAL A 151 -7.94 10.46 13.08
CA VAL A 151 -9.27 10.03 12.60
C VAL A 151 -10.14 11.17 12.05
N LYS A 152 -9.80 12.43 12.35
CA LYS A 152 -10.57 13.62 11.95
C LYS A 152 -10.08 14.27 10.67
N GLU A 153 -8.86 13.97 10.23
CA GLU A 153 -8.23 14.63 9.10
C GLU A 153 -8.06 13.64 7.95
N GLU A 154 -8.62 14.00 6.80
CA GLU A 154 -8.50 13.20 5.58
C GLU A 154 -7.05 13.10 5.13
N SER A 155 -6.67 11.89 4.70
CA SER A 155 -5.37 11.65 4.11
C SER A 155 -5.24 12.34 2.76
N VAL A 156 -4.01 12.43 2.26
CA VAL A 156 -3.77 13.08 0.97
C VAL A 156 -4.51 12.34 -0.14
N ILE A 157 -4.49 11.01 -0.16
CA ILE A 157 -5.17 10.23 -1.21
C ILE A 157 -6.69 10.45 -1.20
N GLU A 158 -7.31 10.66 -0.03
CA GLU A 158 -8.74 10.96 0.06
C GLU A 158 -9.06 12.29 -0.62
N LYS A 159 -8.25 13.33 -0.37
CA LYS A 159 -8.40 14.64 -1.00
C LYS A 159 -8.19 14.57 -2.52
N LEU A 160 -7.25 13.74 -3.00
CA LEU A 160 -7.04 13.54 -4.44
C LEU A 160 -8.24 12.83 -5.09
N VAL A 161 -8.85 11.87 -4.39
CA VAL A 161 -10.07 11.21 -4.85
C VAL A 161 -11.22 12.20 -4.92
N GLU A 162 -11.45 12.98 -3.85
CA GLU A 162 -12.49 14.00 -3.80
C GLU A 162 -12.32 15.06 -4.90
N GLU A 163 -11.12 15.62 -5.06
CA GLU A 163 -10.81 16.58 -6.13
C GLU A 163 -11.12 15.98 -7.52
N SER A 164 -10.80 14.70 -7.73
CA SER A 164 -11.10 14.02 -8.98
C SER A 164 -12.61 13.77 -9.17
N GLU A 165 -13.37 13.52 -8.10
CA GLU A 165 -14.83 13.37 -8.17
C GLU A 165 -15.52 14.69 -8.48
N GLU A 166 -15.02 15.81 -7.94
CA GLU A 166 -15.51 17.16 -8.24
C GLU A 166 -15.16 17.64 -9.66
N SER A 167 -14.04 17.16 -10.20
CA SER A 167 -13.55 17.53 -11.54
C SER A 167 -14.28 16.84 -12.69
N VAL A 168 -15.05 15.78 -12.41
CA VAL A 168 -15.76 14.99 -13.44
C VAL A 168 -17.27 15.17 -13.36
N LEU A 169 -17.95 15.14 -14.51
CA LEU A 169 -19.41 15.24 -14.54
C LEU A 169 -20.08 13.95 -14.01
N PRO A 170 -21.29 14.04 -13.45
CA PRO A 170 -22.08 12.86 -13.10
C PRO A 170 -22.26 11.94 -14.33
N GLY A 171 -21.99 10.64 -14.17
CA GLY A 171 -22.08 9.65 -15.26
C GLY A 171 -20.83 9.56 -16.14
N THR A 172 -19.72 10.22 -15.77
CA THR A 172 -18.43 10.06 -16.43
C THR A 172 -17.96 8.60 -16.39
N SER A 173 -17.35 8.15 -17.49
CA SER A 173 -16.80 6.79 -17.58
C SER A 173 -15.71 6.54 -16.54
N LYS A 174 -15.57 5.29 -16.11
CA LYS A 174 -14.51 4.85 -15.19
C LYS A 174 -13.11 5.22 -15.67
N SER A 175 -12.83 5.07 -16.96
CA SER A 175 -11.52 5.44 -17.53
C SER A 175 -11.25 6.93 -17.39
N ALA A 176 -12.23 7.78 -17.71
CA ALA A 176 -12.07 9.23 -17.56
C ALA A 176 -11.86 9.66 -16.10
N PHE A 177 -12.51 9.00 -15.13
CA PHE A 177 -12.22 9.23 -13.71
C PHE A 177 -10.78 8.82 -13.34
N LEU A 178 -10.32 7.64 -13.79
CA LEU A 178 -8.96 7.16 -13.53
C LEU A 178 -7.89 8.04 -14.20
N GLU A 179 -8.17 8.61 -15.36
CA GLU A 179 -7.29 9.60 -16.00
C GLU A 179 -7.23 10.91 -15.20
N SER A 180 -8.39 11.40 -14.74
CA SER A 180 -8.48 12.60 -13.90
C SER A 180 -7.64 12.45 -12.63
N ILE A 181 -7.83 11.36 -11.87
CA ILE A 181 -7.05 11.14 -10.65
C ILE A 181 -5.57 10.91 -10.95
N SER A 182 -5.21 10.28 -12.08
CA SER A 182 -3.81 10.12 -12.50
C SER A 182 -3.12 11.48 -12.65
N VAL A 183 -3.75 12.45 -13.31
CA VAL A 183 -3.22 13.79 -13.52
C VAL A 183 -3.09 14.56 -12.21
N ILE A 184 -4.13 14.51 -11.36
CA ILE A 184 -4.13 15.17 -10.04
C ILE A 184 -3.03 14.57 -9.15
N MET A 185 -2.87 13.24 -9.19
CA MET A 185 -1.83 12.53 -8.47
C MET A 185 -0.42 12.88 -8.96
N ASP A 186 -0.19 12.97 -10.28
CA ASP A 186 1.11 13.39 -10.83
C ASP A 186 1.51 14.76 -10.28
N ARG A 187 0.58 15.74 -10.31
CA ARG A 187 0.82 17.08 -9.76
C ARG A 187 1.16 17.06 -8.27
N CYS A 188 0.51 16.20 -7.49
CA CYS A 188 0.80 16.03 -6.06
C CYS A 188 2.20 15.43 -5.84
N LEU A 189 2.54 14.36 -6.56
CA LEU A 189 3.80 13.64 -6.38
C LEU A 189 5.02 14.42 -6.90
N ASP A 190 4.87 15.21 -7.95
CA ASP A 190 5.94 16.06 -8.48
C ASP A 190 6.39 17.11 -7.44
N GLY A 191 5.49 17.55 -6.56
CA GLY A 191 5.82 18.45 -5.44
C GLY A 191 6.52 17.78 -4.25
N LEU A 192 6.55 16.44 -4.21
CA LEU A 192 7.15 15.65 -3.13
C LEU A 192 8.45 14.95 -3.55
N SER A 193 8.77 14.96 -4.84
CA SER A 193 9.97 14.34 -5.37
C SER A 193 11.22 15.12 -4.91
N PRO A 194 12.29 14.44 -4.45
CA PRO A 194 13.50 15.08 -3.93
C PRO A 194 14.31 15.86 -4.97
#